data_AF-A0A9X9A6C6-F1
#
_entry.id   AF-A0A9X9A6C6-F1
#
_cell.length_a   1.000
_cell.length_b   1.000
_cell.length_c   1.000
_cell.angle_alpha   90.00
_cell.angle_beta   90.00
_cell.angle_gamma   90.00
#
_symmetry.space_group_name_H-M   'P 1'
#
loop_
_entity.id
_entity.type
_entity.pdbx_description
1 polymer ?
#
loop_
_entity_poly.entity_id
_entity_poly.type
_entity_poly.pdbx_seq_one_letter_code
_entity_poly.pdbx_strand_id
1 'polypeptide(L)' 'MKPVLTLTTYSQLKALSDPLRAEMMIRLCERPYTGQLLSEKFGISRAKIHYHLKELEKNGLIEIVYTEE' A
#
# COMPACT_ATOMS: atom_id res chain seq x y z
N MET A 1 6.37 14.09 3.06
CA MET A 1 6.97 12.94 2.36
C MET A 1 8.11 13.43 1.47
N LYS A 2 9.16 12.62 1.29
CA LYS A 2 10.17 12.92 0.26
C LYS A 2 9.47 12.94 -1.11
N PRO A 3 9.82 13.88 -2.01
CA PRO A 3 9.14 13.99 -3.32
C PRO A 3 9.37 12.75 -4.20
N VAL A 4 10.38 11.93 -3.89
CA VAL A 4 10.74 10.73 -4.63
C VAL A 4 11.18 9.64 -3.64
N LEU A 5 10.73 8.41 -3.90
CA LEU A 5 11.20 7.19 -3.25
C LEU A 5 11.96 6.33 -4.27
N THR A 6 13.24 6.08 -4.02
CA THR A 6 14.05 5.17 -4.85
C THR A 6 13.99 3.77 -4.27
N LEU A 7 13.68 2.77 -5.10
CA LEU A 7 13.76 1.36 -4.70
C LEU A 7 15.22 0.92 -4.76
N THR A 8 15.80 0.59 -3.61
CA THR A 8 17.22 0.22 -3.49
C THR A 8 17.42 -1.25 -3.18
N THR A 9 16.35 -1.99 -2.89
CA THR A 9 16.40 -3.42 -2.58
C THR A 9 15.53 -4.25 -3.52
N TYR A 10 15.93 -5.50 -3.72
CA TYR A 10 15.11 -6.47 -4.44
C TYR A 10 13.76 -6.71 -3.76
N SER A 11 13.69 -6.65 -2.42
CA SER A 11 12.44 -6.85 -1.69
C SER A 11 11.43 -5.74 -1.97
N GLN A 12 11.88 -4.49 -2.07
CA GLN A 12 11.05 -3.35 -2.45
C GLN A 12 10.52 -3.50 -3.87
N LEU A 13 11.40 -3.85 -4.81
CA LEU A 13 11.01 -4.11 -6.20
C LEU A 13 9.98 -5.24 -6.27
N LYS A 14 10.26 -6.38 -5.64
CA LYS A 14 9.34 -7.53 -5.58
C LYS A 14 8.01 -7.17 -4.91
N ALA A 15 8.02 -6.27 -3.93
CA ALA A 15 6.81 -5.83 -3.25
C ALA A 15 5.94 -4.95 -4.15
N LEU A 16 6.55 -4.05 -4.92
CA LEU A 16 5.83 -3.18 -5.83
C LEU A 16 5.37 -3.87 -7.12
N SER A 17 6.12 -4.88 -7.61
CA SER A 17 5.83 -5.56 -8.89
C SER A 17 4.56 -6.43 -8.91
N ASP A 18 3.83 -6.55 -7.81
CA ASP A 18 2.52 -7.18 -7.81
C ASP A 18 1.47 -6.20 -8.34
N PRO A 19 0.65 -6.58 -9.34
CA PRO A 19 -0.28 -5.64 -9.98
C PRO A 19 -1.24 -4.94 -9.02
N LEU A 20 -1.76 -5.68 -8.01
CA LEU A 20 -2.69 -5.11 -7.05
C LEU A 20 -1.99 -4.11 -6.12
N ARG A 21 -0.79 -4.43 -5.63
CA ARG A 21 0.01 -3.51 -4.81
C ARG A 21 0.42 -2.25 -5.58
N ALA A 22 0.78 -2.37 -6.86
CA ALA A 22 1.05 -1.22 -7.71
C ALA A 22 -0.19 -0.32 -7.86
N GLU A 23 -1.37 -0.91 -8.10
CA GLU A 23 -2.61 -0.14 -8.20
C GLU A 23 -2.99 0.52 -6.87
N MET A 24 -2.84 -0.19 -5.74
CA MET A 24 -3.05 0.36 -4.41
C MET A 24 -2.10 1.55 -4.14
N MET A 25 -0.83 1.45 -4.52
CA MET A 25 0.14 2.54 -4.39
C MET A 25 -0.30 3.80 -5.15
N ILE A 26 -0.78 3.66 -6.38
CA ILE A 26 -1.29 4.80 -7.17
C ILE A 26 -2.39 5.53 -6.39
N ARG A 27 -3.31 4.80 -5.75
CA ARG A 27 -4.38 5.40 -4.94
C ARG A 27 -3.85 6.05 -3.67
N LEU A 28 -2.92 5.41 -2.98
CA LEU A 28 -2.33 5.90 -1.73
C LEU A 28 -1.48 7.16 -1.94
N CYS A 29 -0.91 7.35 -3.13
CA CYS A 29 -0.22 8.59 -3.51
C CYS A 29 -1.17 9.80 -3.60
N GLU A 30 -2.47 9.59 -3.87
CA GLU A 30 -3.45 10.68 -3.97
C GLU A 30 -3.92 11.16 -2.59
N ARG A 31 -4.19 10.22 -1.68
CA ARG A 31 -4.64 10.49 -0.30
C ARG A 31 -4.52 9.23 0.59
N PRO A 32 -4.59 9.37 1.92
CA PRO A 32 -4.72 8.24 2.81
C PRO A 32 -6.02 7.44 2.57
N TYR A 33 -5.94 6.11 2.70
CA TYR A 33 -7.08 5.22 2.65
C TYR A 33 -7.05 4.23 3.82
N THR A 34 -8.23 3.87 4.33
CA THR A 34 -8.38 2.74 5.25
C THR A 34 -8.46 1.43 4.46
N GLY A 35 -8.16 0.30 5.13
CA GLY A 35 -8.33 -1.02 4.53
C GLY A 35 -9.76 -1.31 4.06
N GLN A 36 -10.77 -0.72 4.71
CA GLN A 36 -12.17 -0.80 4.28
C GLN A 36 -12.42 -0.12 2.95
N LEU A 37 -11.97 1.13 2.82
CA LEU A 37 -12.20 1.92 1.60
C LEU A 37 -11.53 1.27 0.38
N LEU A 38 -10.34 0.67 0.57
CA LEU A 38 -9.67 -0.08 -0.50
C LEU A 38 -10.41 -1.39 -0.80
N SER A 39 -10.90 -2.11 0.22
CA SER A 39 -11.71 -3.33 0.04
C SER A 39 -12.95 -3.07 -0.83
N GLU A 40 -13.70 -2.02 -0.52
CA GLU A 40 -14.87 -1.60 -1.30
C GLU A 40 -14.48 -1.17 -2.72
N LYS A 41 -13.42 -0.36 -2.85
CA LYS A 41 -12.94 0.15 -4.14
C LYS A 41 -12.49 -0.96 -5.09
N PHE A 42 -11.79 -1.97 -4.59
CA PHE A 42 -11.26 -3.06 -5.42
C PHE A 42 -12.20 -4.26 -5.51
N GLY A 43 -13.28 -4.31 -4.73
CA GLY A 43 -14.15 -5.49 -4.66
C GLY A 43 -13.45 -6.72 -4.09
N ILE A 44 -12.46 -6.52 -3.21
CA ILE A 44 -11.60 -7.56 -2.63
C ILE A 44 -11.84 -7.62 -1.12
N SER A 45 -11.75 -8.80 -0.51
CA SER A 45 -11.92 -8.95 0.94
C SER A 45 -10.91 -8.10 1.74
N ARG A 46 -11.37 -7.55 2.87
CA ARG A 46 -10.55 -6.73 3.78
C ARG A 46 -9.27 -7.44 4.23
N ALA A 47 -9.35 -8.76 4.47
CA ALA A 47 -8.21 -9.58 4.87
C ALA A 47 -7.11 -9.62 3.78
N LYS A 48 -7.50 -9.77 2.51
CA LYS A 48 -6.54 -9.76 1.39
C LYS A 48 -5.96 -8.37 1.20
N ILE A 49 -6.76 -7.31 1.29
CA ILE A 49 -6.25 -5.92 1.26
C ILE A 49 -5.22 -5.69 2.36
N HIS A 50 -5.52 -6.07 3.60
CA HIS A 50 -4.57 -5.93 4.72
C HIS A 50 -3.28 -6.70 4.50
N TYR A 51 -3.33 -7.89 3.90
CA TYR A 51 -2.12 -8.63 3.53
C TYR A 51 -1.24 -7.82 2.57
N HIS A 52 -1.81 -7.26 1.50
CA HIS A 52 -1.06 -6.44 0.54
C HIS A 52 -0.52 -5.15 1.17
N LEU A 53 -1.31 -4.47 2.02
CA LEU A 53 -0.85 -3.29 2.76
C LEU A 53 0.34 -3.62 3.67
N LYS A 54 0.27 -4.71 4.45
CA LYS A 54 1.36 -5.13 5.32
C LYS A 54 2.65 -5.43 4.55
N GLU A 55 2.55 -6.04 3.38
CA GLU A 55 3.73 -6.28 2.55
C GLU A 55 4.36 -4.99 2.02
N LEU A 56 3.55 -4.00 1.64
CA LEU A 56 4.04 -2.67 1.26
C LEU A 56 4.69 -1.93 2.44
N GLU A 57 4.03 -1.94 3.60
CA GLU A 57 4.49 -1.31 4.84
C GLU A 57 5.81 -1.91 5.31
N LYS A 58 5.92 -3.25 5.33
CA LYS A 58 7.14 -3.99 5.68
C LYS A 58 8.34 -3.61 4.80
N ASN A 59 8.10 -3.19 3.56
CA ASN A 59 9.14 -2.73 2.63
C ASN A 59 9.35 -1.21 2.65
N GLY A 60 8.68 -0.49 3.56
CA GLY A 60 8.77 0.97 3.69
C GLY A 60 8.19 1.74 2.50
N LEU A 61 7.26 1.11 1.75
CA LEU A 61 6.63 1.73 0.58
C LEU A 61 5.41 2.58 0.97
N ILE A 62 4.78 2.24 2.10
CA ILE A 62 3.66 2.97 2.70
C ILE A 62 3.85 3.05 4.21
N GLU A 63 3.11 3.94 4.86
CA GLU A 63 3.10 4.11 6.30
C GLU A 63 1.66 4.37 6.80
N ILE A 64 1.40 4.03 8.06
CA ILE A 64 0.17 4.44 8.73
C ILE A 64 0.34 5.89 9.14
N VAL A 65 -0.51 6.77 8.58
CA VAL A 65 -0.46 8.22 8.86
C VAL A 65 -1.41 8.66 9.98
N TYR A 66 -2.42 7.84 10.31
CA TYR A 66 -3.42 8.11 11.33
C TYR A 66 -4.15 6.82 11.74
N THR A 67 -4.54 6.74 13.01
CA THR A 67 -5.40 5.70 13.59
C THR A 67 -6.47 6.36 14.44
N GLU A 68 -7.73 5.98 14.26
CA GLU A 68 -8.81 6.33 15.21
C GLU A 68 -8.72 5.40 16.42
N GLU A 69 -8.68 5.97 17.63
CA GLU A 69 -8.86 5.24 18.90
C GLU A 69 -10.34 4.95 19.19
#